data_AF-A0A924CSB4-F1
#
_entry.id   AF-A0A924CSB4-F1
#
_cell.length_a   1.000
_cell.length_b   1.000
_cell.length_c   1.000
_cell.angle_alpha   90.00
_cell.angle_beta   90.00
_cell.angle_gamma   90.00
#
_symmetry.space_group_name_H-M   'P 1'
#
loop_
_entity.id
_entity.type
_entity.pdbx_description
1 polymer ?
#
loop_
_entity_poly.entity_id
_entity_poly.type
_entity_poly.pdbx_seq_one_letter_code
_entity_poly.pdbx_strand_id
1 'polypeptide(L)' 'MSTSGTYVVIQIVLKEKFLGTGSGNLTELEGAINAQAALGYRLHTITTAASGSKGFGGGDRIQATLIFERIG' A
#
# COMPACT_ATOMS: atom_id res chain seq x y z
N MET A 1 -4.00 11.67 -29.44
CA MET A 1 -3.99 10.27 -29.02
C MET A 1 -4.18 10.26 -27.52
N SER A 2 -5.32 9.77 -27.02
CA SER A 2 -5.54 9.63 -25.58
C SER A 2 -4.57 8.56 -25.09
N THR A 3 -3.53 8.95 -24.36
CA THR A 3 -2.67 8.02 -23.63
C THR A 3 -3.58 7.28 -22.67
N SER A 4 -3.98 6.04 -23.00
CA SER A 4 -4.50 5.11 -22.00
C SER A 4 -3.45 5.04 -20.90
N GLY A 5 -3.68 5.79 -19.82
CA GLY A 5 -2.70 5.98 -18.76
C GLY A 5 -2.18 4.63 -18.30
N THR A 6 -0.86 4.45 -18.32
CA THR A 6 -0.25 3.23 -17.80
C THR A 6 -0.49 3.22 -16.30
N TYR A 7 -1.31 2.28 -15.82
CA TYR A 7 -1.54 2.09 -14.40
C TYR A 7 -0.56 1.07 -13.83
N VAL A 8 -0.06 1.33 -12.62
CA VAL A 8 0.72 0.39 -11.82
C VAL A 8 -0.06 0.06 -10.56
N VAL A 9 -0.15 -1.24 -10.22
CA VAL A 9 -0.83 -1.71 -9.02
C VAL A 9 0.19 -2.34 -8.08
N ILE A 10 0.21 -1.90 -6.82
CA ILE A 10 1.09 -2.41 -5.78
C ILE A 10 0.23 -2.89 -4.61
N GLN A 11 0.57 -4.04 -4.04
CA GLN A 11 -0.10 -4.58 -2.86
C GLN A 11 0.87 -4.66 -1.70
N ILE A 12 0.45 -4.16 -0.54
CA ILE A 12 1.24 -4.14 0.69
C ILE A 12 0.40 -4.72 1.81
N VAL A 13 0.98 -5.62 2.60
CA VAL A 13 0.32 -6.18 3.78
C VAL A 13 0.84 -5.46 5.02
N LEU A 14 0.01 -4.62 5.62
CA LEU A 14 0.26 -3.97 6.89
C LEU A 14 -0.05 -4.96 8.03
N LYS A 15 0.90 -5.16 8.92
CA LYS A 15 0.74 -6.00 10.12
C LYS A 15 0.79 -5.12 11.36
N GLU A 16 -0.05 -5.42 12.35
CA GLU A 16 0.14 -4.86 13.69
C GLU A 16 1.52 -5.24 14.25
N LYS A 17 2.18 -4.29 14.93
CA LYS A 17 3.37 -4.63 15.71
C LYS A 17 2.93 -5.49 16.89
N PHE A 18 3.63 -6.60 17.09
CA PHE A 18 3.46 -7.44 18.28
C PHE A 18 3.88 -6.73 19.59
N LEU A 19 4.69 -5.67 19.51
CA LEU A 19 5.11 -4.84 20.66
C LEU A 19 5.33 -3.37 20.21
N GLY A 20 4.55 -2.42 20.77
CA GLY A 20 4.67 -0.97 20.56
C GLY A 20 3.57 -0.34 19.68
N THR A 21 3.38 0.98 19.78
CA THR A 21 2.27 1.75 19.16
C THR A 21 2.47 2.13 17.68
N GLY A 22 3.28 1.40 16.92
CA GLY A 22 3.55 1.73 15.51
C GLY A 22 3.48 0.53 14.59
N SER A 23 2.80 0.65 13.45
CA SER A 23 2.81 -0.41 12.41
C SER A 23 4.22 -0.57 11.84
N GLY A 24 4.74 -1.80 11.80
CA GLY A 24 6.08 -2.11 11.27
C GLY A 24 6.21 -1.85 9.76
N ASN A 25 5.09 -1.65 9.06
CA ASN A 25 5.04 -1.62 7.60
C ASN A 25 4.59 -0.25 7.05
N LEU A 26 4.47 0.79 7.89
CA LEU A 26 4.22 2.16 7.39
C LEU A 26 5.40 2.66 6.55
N THR A 27 6.62 2.30 6.91
CA THR A 27 7.82 2.62 6.12
C THR A 27 7.81 1.95 4.75
N GLU A 28 7.27 0.73 4.64
CA GLU A 28 7.13 0.04 3.35
C GLU A 28 6.08 0.72 2.47
N LEU A 29 4.94 1.13 3.07
CA LEU A 29 3.91 1.91 2.38
C LEU A 29 4.46 3.24 1.84
N GLU A 30 5.16 3.99 2.69
CA GLU A 30 5.81 5.25 2.30
C GLU A 30 6.86 5.03 1.21
N GLY A 31 7.69 4.00 1.34
CA GLY A 31 8.71 3.65 0.35
C GLY A 31 8.12 3.33 -1.02
N ALA A 32 7.03 2.56 -1.08
CA ALA A 32 6.35 2.25 -2.33
C ALA A 32 5.76 3.50 -3.00
N ILE A 33 5.14 4.39 -2.22
CA ILE A 33 4.60 5.67 -2.73
C ILE A 33 5.73 6.53 -3.30
N ASN A 34 6.81 6.72 -2.54
CA ASN A 34 7.95 7.53 -2.96
C ASN A 34 8.63 6.96 -4.22
N ALA A 35 8.77 5.64 -4.31
CA ALA A 35 9.35 4.98 -5.48
C ALA A 35 8.52 5.20 -6.76
N GLN A 36 7.19 5.10 -6.68
CA GLN A 36 6.33 5.36 -7.83
C GLN A 36 6.31 6.84 -8.20
N ALA A 37 6.30 7.74 -7.21
CA ALA A 37 6.40 9.17 -7.43
C ALA A 37 7.70 9.56 -8.17
N ALA A 38 8.84 8.97 -7.79
CA ALA A 38 10.13 9.19 -8.45
C ALA A 38 10.14 8.72 -9.92
N LEU A 39 9.31 7.73 -10.26
CA LEU A 39 9.15 7.22 -11.63
C LEU A 39 8.13 8.03 -12.46
N GLY A 40 7.60 9.13 -11.91
CA GLY A 40 6.61 9.97 -12.58
C GLY A 40 5.20 9.38 -12.56
N TYR A 41 4.86 8.58 -11.54
CA TYR A 41 3.49 8.14 -11.32
C TYR A 41 2.85 8.90 -10.16
N ARG A 42 1.55 9.17 -10.27
CA ARG A 42 0.72 9.76 -9.21
C ARG A 42 -0.12 8.67 -8.57
N LEU A 43 -0.20 8.64 -7.23
CA LEU A 43 -1.15 7.78 -6.54
C LEU A 43 -2.57 8.22 -6.92
N HIS A 44 -3.31 7.33 -7.57
CA HIS A 44 -4.66 7.58 -8.05
C HIS A 44 -5.71 7.07 -7.05
N THR A 45 -5.56 5.82 -6.60
CA THR A 45 -6.48 5.18 -5.66
C THR A 45 -5.72 4.35 -4.65
N ILE A 46 -6.19 4.35 -3.41
CA ILE A 46 -5.81 3.36 -2.40
C ILE A 46 -7.06 2.66 -1.87
N THR A 47 -7.03 1.33 -1.79
CA THR A 47 -8.07 0.54 -1.13
C THR A 47 -7.44 -0.33 -0.05
N THR A 48 -8.15 -0.52 1.05
CA THR A 48 -7.71 -1.35 2.15
C THR A 48 -8.73 -2.42 2.45
N ALA A 49 -8.30 -3.66 2.60
CA ALA A 49 -9.11 -4.77 3.08
C ALA A 49 -8.51 -5.31 4.38
N ALA A 50 -9.30 -5.34 5.45
CA ALA A 50 -8.91 -5.98 6.69
C ALA A 50 -9.19 -7.48 6.60
N SER A 51 -8.18 -8.31 6.83
CA SER A 51 -8.38 -9.74 7.12
C SER A 51 -8.46 -9.86 8.64
N GLY A 52 -9.66 -10.16 9.16
CA GLY A 52 -9.90 -10.22 10.61
C GLY A 52 -8.90 -11.13 11.33
N SER A 53 -8.58 -10.76 12.57
CA SER A 53 -7.65 -11.46 13.47
C SER A 53 -7.96 -12.96 13.54
N LYS A 54 -7.02 -13.79 13.09
CA LYS A 54 -6.97 -15.19 13.51
C LYS A 54 -6.39 -15.17 14.94
N GLY A 55 -7.19 -15.57 15.92
CA GLY A 55 -6.95 -15.37 17.35
C GLY A 55 -5.60 -15.86 17.93
N PHE A 56 -5.44 -15.58 19.23
CA PHE A 56 -4.31 -15.90 20.13
C PHE A 56 -2.92 -15.98 19.48
N GLY A 57 -2.38 -14.80 19.12
CA GLY A 57 -0.98 -14.66 18.69
C GLY A 57 -0.76 -14.25 17.24
N GLY A 58 -1.79 -13.76 16.53
CA GLY A 58 -1.68 -13.24 15.17
C GLY A 58 -2.43 -11.93 15.01
N GLY A 59 -1.75 -10.80 15.19
CA GLY A 59 -2.35 -9.46 15.06
C GLY A 59 -3.03 -9.22 13.70
N ASP A 60 -3.89 -8.20 13.67
CA ASP A 60 -4.66 -7.79 12.51
C ASP A 60 -3.75 -7.51 11.32
N ARG A 61 -4.25 -7.90 10.13
CA ARG A 61 -3.57 -7.69 8.86
C ARG A 61 -4.47 -6.85 7.97
N ILE A 62 -3.96 -5.70 7.55
CA ILE A 62 -4.63 -4.85 6.57
C ILE A 62 -3.88 -5.00 5.26
N GLN A 63 -4.55 -5.45 4.21
CA GLN A 63 -4.01 -5.45 2.87
C GLN A 63 -4.36 -4.13 2.20
N ALA A 64 -3.36 -3.32 1.87
CA ALA A 64 -3.49 -2.11 1.06
C ALA A 64 -3.18 -2.42 -0.41
N THR A 65 -4.05 -1.98 -1.31
CA THR A 65 -3.81 -2.00 -2.76
C THR A 65 -3.72 -0.55 -3.22
N LEU A 66 -2.57 -0.18 -3.78
CA LEU A 66 -2.28 1.15 -4.30
C LEU A 66 -2.30 1.10 -5.83
N ILE A 67 -3.04 2.01 -6.44
CA ILE A 67 -3.13 2.18 -7.89
C ILE A 67 -2.50 3.52 -8.22
N PHE A 68 -1.48 3.49 -9.06
CA PHE A 68 -0.78 4.66 -9.55
C PHE A 68 -1.05 4.87 -11.03
N GLU A 69 -1.27 6.11 -11.43
CA GLU A 69 -1.42 6.51 -12.84
C GLU A 69 -0.15 7.22 -13.31
N ARG A 70 0.32 6.93 -14.53
CA ARG A 70 1.47 7.62 -15.09
C ARG A 70 1.13 9.08 -15.38
N ILE A 71 1.99 9.98 -14.91
CA ILE A 71 1.93 11.39 -15.28
C ILE A 71 2.51 11.48 -16.70
N GLY A 72 1.67 11.95 -17.63
CA GLY A 72 2.00 12.11 -19.06
C GLY A 72 2.81 13.36 -19.34
#